data_AF-A0A2V7YDC5-F1
#
_entry.id   AF-A0A2V7YDC5-F1
#
_cell.length_a   1.000
_cell.length_b   1.000
_cell.length_c   1.000
_cell.angle_alpha   90.00
_cell.angle_beta   90.00
_cell.angle_gamma   90.00
#
_symmetry.space_group_name_H-M   'P 1'
#
loop_
_entity.id
_entity.type
_entity.pdbx_description
1 polymer ?
#
loop_
_entity_poly.entity_id
_entity_poly.type
_entity_poly.pdbx_seq_one_letter_code
_entity_poly.pdbx_strand_id
1 'polypeptide(L)'
;YARSGKRFVFSHSEIFPGTFASTTETADYLIRELRLKRTPVVRWGPRGMQQLSEVRSGNLLIMGFAGNSAPDHVDQFHAMPEFLQLLFEGGTQ
;
A
#
# COMPACT_ATOMS: atom_id res chain seq x y z
N TYR A 1 -9.99 -10.18 20.28
CA TYR A 1 -10.11 -10.86 18.97
C TYR A 1 -8.91 -11.77 18.78
N ALA A 2 -9.12 -13.05 18.51
CA ALA A 2 -8.03 -13.97 18.19
C ALA A 2 -7.27 -13.47 16.96
N ARG A 3 -5.93 -13.43 17.00
CA ARG A 3 -5.11 -13.04 15.85
C ARG A 3 -5.25 -14.12 14.79
N SER A 4 -6.04 -13.86 13.74
CA SER A 4 -6.01 -14.71 12.56
C SER A 4 -4.60 -14.65 11.96
N GLY A 5 -4.04 -15.78 11.50
CA GLY A 5 -2.74 -15.80 10.81
C GLY A 5 -2.77 -15.14 9.42
N LYS A 6 -3.91 -14.59 8.99
CA LYS A 6 -4.05 -13.92 7.68
C LYS A 6 -3.35 -12.57 7.70
N ARG A 7 -2.62 -12.28 6.63
CA ARG A 7 -2.03 -10.97 6.37
C ARG A 7 -2.75 -10.29 5.23
N PHE A 8 -2.83 -8.97 5.32
CA PHE A 8 -3.44 -8.14 4.30
C PHE A 8 -2.49 -7.02 3.92
N VAL A 9 -2.09 -7.01 2.65
CA VAL A 9 -1.23 -5.99 2.06
C VAL A 9 -2.06 -5.21 1.06
N PHE A 10 -2.18 -3.90 1.27
CA PHE A 10 -2.83 -2.96 0.38
C PHE A 10 -1.75 -2.05 -0.21
N SER A 11 -1.38 -2.24 -1.47
CA SER A 11 -0.54 -1.29 -2.20
C SER A 11 -1.40 -0.44 -3.13
N HIS A 12 -1.12 0.87 -3.20
CA HIS A 12 -1.67 1.74 -4.24
C HIS A 12 -0.63 2.74 -4.75
N SER A 13 -0.72 3.10 -6.02
CA SER A 13 -0.12 4.31 -6.57
C SER A 13 -1.21 5.38 -6.66
N GLU A 14 -0.82 6.64 -6.51
CA GLU A 14 -1.71 7.79 -6.69
C GLU A 14 -2.42 7.76 -8.05
N ILE A 15 -3.59 8.38 -8.15
CA ILE A 15 -4.25 8.65 -9.43
C ILE A 15 -5.22 9.80 -9.23
N PHE A 16 -5.35 10.68 -10.22
CA PHE A 16 -6.32 11.78 -10.25
C PHE A 16 -7.40 11.48 -11.32
N PRO A 17 -8.42 10.68 -10.98
CA PRO A 17 -9.42 10.22 -11.95
C PRO A 17 -10.50 11.25 -12.29
N GLY A 18 -10.68 12.29 -11.48
CA GLY A 18 -11.62 13.40 -11.68
C GLY A 18 -13.11 13.09 -11.48
N THR A 19 -13.57 11.86 -11.73
CA THR A 19 -15.00 11.48 -11.73
C THR A 19 -15.39 10.41 -10.70
N PHE A 20 -14.41 9.82 -10.00
CA PHE A 20 -14.61 8.82 -8.96
C PHE A 20 -13.50 8.95 -7.89
N ALA A 21 -13.62 8.22 -6.78
CA ALA A 21 -12.60 8.23 -5.74
C ALA A 21 -11.28 7.63 -6.24
N SER A 22 -10.19 8.35 -6.04
CA SER A 22 -8.84 7.84 -6.27
C SER A 22 -8.51 6.67 -5.34
N THR A 23 -7.46 5.93 -5.69
CA THR A 23 -6.87 4.90 -4.84
C THR A 23 -6.35 5.49 -3.51
N THR A 24 -5.80 6.71 -3.55
CA THR A 24 -5.34 7.43 -2.34
C THR A 24 -6.51 7.81 -1.44
N GLU A 25 -7.61 8.35 -1.99
CA GLU A 25 -8.82 8.64 -1.20
C GLU A 25 -9.45 7.37 -0.61
N THR A 26 -9.39 6.26 -1.36
CA THR A 26 -9.85 4.95 -0.87
C THR A 26 -8.97 4.44 0.28
N ALA A 27 -7.65 4.61 0.17
CA ALA A 27 -6.72 4.28 1.25
C ALA A 27 -6.95 5.18 2.47
N ASP A 28 -7.16 6.49 2.28
CA ASP A 28 -7.46 7.46 3.34
C ASP A 28 -8.75 7.10 4.08
N TYR A 29 -9.80 6.73 3.34
CA TYR A 29 -11.05 6.23 3.92
C TYR A 29 -10.79 5.03 4.82
N LEU A 30 -10.07 4.02 4.35
CA LEU A 30 -9.77 2.82 5.14
C LEU A 30 -8.93 3.12 6.38
N ILE A 31 -7.91 3.97 6.25
CA ILE A 31 -7.05 4.40 7.36
C ILE A 31 -7.88 5.12 8.43
N ARG A 32 -8.79 6.02 8.01
CA ARG A 32 -9.66 6.79 8.90
C ARG A 32 -10.66 5.89 9.63
N GLU A 33 -11.36 5.01 8.91
CA GLU A 33 -12.37 4.11 9.51
C GLU A 33 -11.73 3.12 10.50
N LEU A 34 -10.52 2.65 10.20
CA LEU A 34 -9.76 1.76 11.09
C LEU A 34 -8.99 2.49 12.20
N ARG A 35 -9.09 3.83 12.26
CA ARG A 35 -8.40 4.69 13.24
C ARG A 35 -6.88 4.47 13.25
N LEU A 36 -6.30 4.29 12.08
CA LEU A 36 -4.87 4.06 11.90
C LEU A 36 -4.14 5.37 11.63
N LYS A 37 -2.82 5.38 11.87
CA LYS A 37 -1.96 6.53 11.62
C LYS A 37 -1.03 6.24 10.45
N ARG A 38 -1.09 7.08 9.41
CA ARG A 38 -0.15 7.09 8.29
C ARG A 38 1.21 7.62 8.74
N THR A 39 2.27 6.96 8.32
CA THR A 39 3.66 7.39 8.48
C THR A 39 4.23 7.77 7.11
N PRO A 40 4.79 8.98 6.94
CA PRO A 40 5.51 9.34 5.72
C PRO A 40 6.86 8.61 5.67
N VAL A 41 7.22 8.01 4.53
CA VAL A 41 8.41 7.13 4.43
C VAL A 41 9.25 7.29 3.16
N VAL A 42 9.20 8.45 2.49
CA VAL A 42 9.89 8.78 1.22
C VAL A 42 11.11 7.91 0.94
N ARG A 43 10.91 6.84 0.15
CA ARG A 43 11.93 5.85 -0.21
C ARG A 43 11.61 5.19 -1.54
N TRP A 44 12.61 4.58 -2.15
CA TRP A 44 12.40 3.77 -3.35
C TRP A 44 11.76 2.43 -3.00
N GLY A 45 10.78 2.04 -3.83
CA GLY A 45 10.15 0.74 -3.81
C GLY A 45 10.51 -0.09 -5.05
N PRO A 46 9.81 -1.22 -5.23
CA PRO A 46 9.97 -2.06 -6.42
C PRO A 46 9.80 -1.27 -7.71
N ARG A 47 10.49 -1.71 -8.77
CA ARG A 47 10.36 -1.14 -10.12
C ARG A 47 10.61 0.37 -10.22
N GLY A 48 11.34 0.95 -9.27
CA GLY A 48 11.64 2.38 -9.26
C GLY A 48 10.49 3.27 -8.78
N MET A 49 9.40 2.69 -8.28
CA MET A 49 8.29 3.43 -7.71
C MET A 49 8.74 4.18 -6.44
N GLN A 50 8.25 5.40 -6.21
CA GLN A 50 8.55 6.14 -4.98
C GLN A 50 7.46 5.90 -3.93
N GLN A 51 7.81 5.26 -2.82
CA GLN A 51 6.88 5.09 -1.69
C GLN A 51 6.84 6.38 -0.86
N LEU A 52 5.65 6.95 -0.73
CA LEU A 52 5.41 8.19 0.01
C LEU A 52 4.97 7.91 1.45
N SER A 53 4.23 6.83 1.66
CA SER A 53 3.68 6.53 2.99
C SER A 53 3.50 5.04 3.27
N GLU A 54 3.39 4.71 4.55
CA GLU A 54 2.91 3.41 4.99
C GLU A 54 2.04 3.48 6.25
N VAL A 55 1.24 2.44 6.44
CA VAL A 55 0.55 2.12 7.68
C VAL A 55 0.86 0.67 8.03
N ARG A 56 1.26 0.42 9.27
CA ARG A 56 1.45 -0.93 9.82
C ARG A 56 0.59 -1.08 11.07
N SER A 57 -0.27 -2.08 11.10
CA SER A 57 -1.08 -2.41 12.27
C SER A 57 -1.40 -3.90 12.32
N GLY A 58 -0.76 -4.62 13.25
CA GLY A 58 -0.89 -6.08 13.33
C GLY A 58 -0.47 -6.74 12.02
N ASN A 59 -1.43 -7.39 11.34
CA ASN A 59 -1.19 -8.09 10.07
C ASN A 59 -1.61 -7.27 8.83
N LEU A 60 -1.94 -5.97 9.02
CA LEU A 60 -2.27 -5.03 7.95
C LEU A 60 -1.05 -4.17 7.61
N LEU A 61 -0.72 -4.14 6.32
CA LEU A 61 0.23 -3.21 5.72
C LEU A 61 -0.46 -2.43 4.60
N ILE A 62 -0.43 -1.10 4.67
CA ILE A 62 -0.86 -0.23 3.57
C ILE A 62 0.36 0.54 3.08
N MET A 63 0.59 0.56 1.77
CA MET A 63 1.72 1.24 1.14
C MET A 63 1.19 2.19 0.07
N GLY A 64 1.53 3.47 0.18
CA GLY A 64 1.16 4.50 -0.79
C GLY A 64 2.37 4.95 -1.61
N PHE A 65 2.24 4.90 -2.93
CA PHE A 65 3.27 5.25 -3.90
C PHE A 65 2.86 6.48 -4.72
N ALA A 66 3.85 7.27 -5.13
CA ALA A 66 3.68 8.30 -6.14
C ALA A 66 3.43 7.66 -7.51
N GLY A 67 2.81 8.43 -8.41
CA GLY A 67 2.71 8.09 -9.83
C GLY A 67 1.28 8.07 -10.33
N ASN A 68 0.95 9.00 -11.23
CA ASN A 68 -0.40 9.28 -11.75
C ASN A 68 -0.55 8.93 -13.25
N SER A 69 0.50 8.39 -13.86
CA SER A 69 0.52 8.03 -15.27
C SER A 69 0.21 6.53 -15.46
N ALA A 70 -0.22 6.14 -16.66
CA ALA A 70 -0.45 4.73 -16.97
C ALA A 70 0.79 3.83 -16.71
N PRO A 71 2.03 4.23 -17.05
CA PRO A 71 3.23 3.49 -16.68
C PRO A 71 3.37 3.21 -15.18
N ASP A 72 3.05 4.17 -14.31
CA ASP A 72 3.19 3.98 -12.86
C ASP A 72 2.31 2.82 -12.34
N HIS A 73 1.11 2.67 -12.90
CA HIS A 73 0.21 1.57 -12.59
C HIS A 73 0.68 0.24 -13.18
N VAL A 74 1.34 0.25 -14.33
CA VAL A 74 1.95 -0.94 -14.93
C VAL A 74 3.14 -1.40 -14.08
N ASP A 75 3.96 -0.47 -13.57
CA ASP A 75 5.05 -0.78 -12.66
C ASP A 75 4.54 -1.36 -11.34
N GLN A 76 3.45 -0.80 -10.81
CA GLN A 76 2.74 -1.37 -9.66
C GLN A 76 2.26 -2.80 -9.93
N PHE A 77 1.75 -3.09 -11.12
CA PHE A 77 1.36 -4.46 -11.49
C PHE A 77 2.57 -5.38 -11.66
N HIS A 78 3.67 -4.91 -12.23
CA HIS A 78 4.91 -5.69 -12.36
C HIS A 78 5.63 -5.93 -11.02
N ALA A 79 5.37 -5.11 -10.01
CA ALA A 79 5.86 -5.27 -8.64
C ALA A 79 5.11 -6.34 -7.81
N MET A 80 4.14 -7.04 -8.42
CA MET A 80 3.37 -8.10 -7.76
C MET A 80 4.23 -9.19 -7.08
N PRO A 81 5.34 -9.70 -7.67
CA PRO A 81 6.21 -10.66 -6.98
C PRO A 81 6.73 -10.14 -5.64
N GLU A 82 7.19 -8.89 -5.61
CA GLU A 82 7.69 -8.20 -4.42
C GLU A 82 6.56 -7.97 -3.40
N PHE A 83 5.36 -7.56 -3.83
CA PHE A 83 4.22 -7.37 -2.93
C PHE A 83 3.69 -8.69 -2.35
N LEU A 84 3.70 -9.78 -3.11
CA LEU A 84 3.28 -11.09 -2.62
C LEU A 84 4.25 -11.66 -1.59
N GLN A 85 5.56 -11.37 -1.69
CA GLN A 85 6.55 -11.78 -0.68
C GLN A 85 6.23 -11.23 0.71
N LEU A 86 5.68 -10.00 0.79
CA LEU A 86 5.28 -9.37 2.05
C LEU A 86 4.21 -10.18 2.82
N LEU A 87 3.42 -11.01 2.12
CA LEU A 87 2.45 -11.91 2.75
C LEU A 87 3.12 -13.07 3.51
N PHE A 88 4.36 -13.39 3.19
CA PHE A 88 5.13 -14.47 3.79
C PHE A 88 6.19 -13.97 4.79
N GLU A 89 6.73 -12.77 4.60
CA GLU A 89 7.83 -12.15 5.38
C GLU A 89 7.44 -11.62 6.78
N GLY A 90 6.98 -12.49 7.67
CA GLY A 90 6.47 -12.06 8.99
C GLY A 90 6.15 -13.21 9.93
N GLY A 91 6.77 -14.37 9.67
CA GLY A 91 6.92 -15.42 10.66
C GLY A 91 8.32 -15.29 11.23
N THR A 92 8.40 -14.98 12.54
CA THR A 92 9.62 -14.86 13.35
C THR A 92 10.35 -13.52 13.28
N GLN A 93 10.08 -12.65 14.26
CA GLN A 93 11.06 -12.34 15.31
C GLN A 93 10.38 -12.45 16.66
#